data_AF-A0A419EDY7-F1
#
_entry.id   AF-A0A419EDY7-F1
#
_cell.length_a   1.000
_cell.length_b   1.000
_cell.length_c   1.000
_cell.angle_alpha   90.00
_cell.angle_beta   90.00
_cell.angle_gamma   90.00
#
_symmetry.space_group_name_H-M   'P 1'
#
loop_
_entity.id
_entity.type
_entity.pdbx_description
1 polymer ?
#
loop_
_entity_poly.entity_id
_entity_poly.type
_entity_poly.pdbx_seq_one_letter_code
_entity_poly.pdbx_strand_id
1 'polypeptide(L)'
;MVSKWEDRVQALREALPSSVSQVGYVDDAAWSGDPSQLDVNEFQLMQYSVAPVAIQSGINHEWIIGNFSGDENLETWLAGQLGAYEIQGFGFGLYLIQDVEN
;
A
#
# COMPACT_ATOMS: atom_id res chain seq x y z
N MET A 1 2.47 20.22 2.91
CA MET A 1 3.84 20.30 3.48
C MET A 1 4.45 18.92 3.29
N VAL A 2 5.27 18.75 2.25
CA VAL A 2 5.78 17.45 1.77
C VAL A 2 6.58 16.70 2.84
N SER A 3 7.27 17.42 3.73
CA SER A 3 8.10 16.84 4.79
C SER A 3 7.34 15.87 5.71
N LYS A 4 6.10 16.20 6.11
CA LYS A 4 5.31 15.33 7.00
C LYS A 4 4.85 14.04 6.34
N TRP A 5 4.77 14.01 5.01
CA TRP A 5 4.39 12.82 4.26
C TRP A 5 5.59 11.88 4.12
N GLU A 6 6.74 12.42 3.75
CA GLU A 6 7.99 11.65 3.67
C GLU A 6 8.33 10.99 5.01
N ASP A 7 8.17 11.72 6.12
CA ASP A 7 8.37 11.17 7.48
C ASP A 7 7.43 9.99 7.78
N ARG A 8 6.20 10.00 7.24
CA ARG A 8 5.22 8.91 7.44
C ARG A 8 5.57 7.68 6.61
N VAL A 9 6.01 7.89 5.36
CA VAL A 9 6.32 6.80 4.43
C VAL A 9 7.71 6.22 4.69
N GLN A 10 8.60 6.95 5.38
CA GLN A 10 9.96 6.50 5.68
C GLN A 10 9.99 5.14 6.36
N ALA A 11 9.21 4.96 7.43
CA ALA A 11 9.18 3.70 8.17
C ALA A 11 8.70 2.52 7.29
N LEU A 12 7.70 2.76 6.43
CA LEU A 12 7.22 1.77 5.47
C LEU A 12 8.31 1.41 4.46
N ARG A 13 9.00 2.40 3.92
CA ARG A 13 10.09 2.21 2.96
C ARG A 13 11.27 1.45 3.57
N GLU A 14 11.61 1.71 4.83
CA GLU A 14 12.67 1.00 5.55
C GLU A 14 12.30 -0.45 5.88
N ALA A 15 11.01 -0.75 6.02
CA ALA A 15 10.51 -2.12 6.19
C ALA A 15 10.47 -2.91 4.88
N LEU A 16 10.38 -2.24 3.73
CA LEU A 16 10.40 -2.90 2.42
C LEU A 16 11.77 -3.55 2.18
N PRO A 17 11.83 -4.83 1.78
CA PRO A 17 13.11 -5.48 1.49
C PRO A 17 13.85 -4.77 0.35
N SER A 18 15.17 -4.58 0.49
CA SER A 18 15.98 -3.86 -0.49
C SER A 18 16.07 -4.52 -1.87
N SER A 19 15.70 -5.80 -1.98
CA SER A 19 15.62 -6.55 -3.25
C SER A 19 14.35 -6.26 -4.04
N VAL A 20 13.34 -5.67 -3.40
CA VAL A 20 12.05 -5.36 -4.04
C VAL A 20 12.22 -4.14 -4.94
N SER A 21 11.87 -4.30 -6.20
CA SER A 21 11.92 -3.21 -7.20
C SER A 21 10.54 -2.76 -7.66
N GLN A 22 9.50 -3.55 -7.38
CA GLN A 22 8.12 -3.28 -7.74
C GLN A 22 7.20 -3.69 -6.60
N VAL A 23 6.15 -2.91 -6.37
CA VAL A 23 5.12 -3.19 -5.36
C VAL A 23 3.73 -2.94 -5.94
N GLY A 24 2.77 -3.70 -5.43
CA GLY A 24 1.34 -3.40 -5.58
C GLY A 24 0.94 -2.15 -4.81
N TYR A 25 -0.17 -1.56 -5.19
CA TYR A 25 -0.80 -0.48 -4.44
C TYR A 25 -2.31 -0.61 -4.46
N VAL A 26 -2.88 -0.55 -3.26
CA VAL A 26 -4.32 -0.59 -3.04
C VAL A 26 -4.72 0.55 -2.13
N ASP A 27 -5.85 1.16 -2.45
CA ASP A 27 -6.42 2.28 -1.74
C ASP A 27 -7.93 2.11 -1.57
N ASP A 28 -8.59 3.13 -1.04
CA ASP A 28 -10.04 3.15 -0.85
C ASP A 28 -10.81 2.89 -2.16
N ALA A 29 -10.27 3.26 -3.33
CA ALA A 29 -10.88 2.97 -4.62
C ALA A 29 -10.79 1.49 -4.99
N ALA A 30 -9.64 0.85 -4.74
CA ALA A 30 -9.49 -0.60 -4.93
C ALA A 30 -10.38 -1.39 -3.97
N TRP A 31 -10.51 -0.93 -2.73
CA TRP A 31 -11.36 -1.57 -1.74
C TRP A 31 -12.85 -1.43 -2.08
N SER A 32 -13.33 -0.21 -2.31
CA SER A 32 -14.74 0.05 -2.64
C SER A 32 -15.16 -0.49 -4.01
N GLY A 33 -14.19 -0.73 -4.90
CA GLY A 33 -14.43 -1.04 -6.31
C GLY A 33 -14.92 0.18 -7.11
N ASP A 34 -14.80 1.39 -6.56
CA ASP A 34 -15.21 2.64 -7.19
C ASP A 34 -13.97 3.49 -7.57
N PRO A 35 -13.59 3.53 -8.86
CA PRO A 35 -12.45 4.31 -9.33
C PRO A 35 -12.56 5.82 -9.07
N SER A 36 -13.77 6.34 -8.81
CA SER A 36 -13.96 7.76 -8.51
C SER A 36 -13.41 8.17 -7.13
N GLN A 37 -13.12 7.19 -6.27
CA GLN A 37 -12.53 7.40 -4.95
C GLN A 37 -10.99 7.42 -4.98
N LEU A 38 -10.36 7.26 -6.15
CA LEU A 38 -8.91 7.27 -6.28
C LEU A 38 -8.37 8.68 -5.96
N ASP A 39 -7.61 8.79 -4.88
CA ASP A 39 -6.83 9.99 -4.61
C ASP A 39 -5.54 9.98 -5.44
N VAL A 40 -5.62 10.56 -6.63
CA VAL A 40 -4.51 10.67 -7.57
C VAL A 40 -3.31 11.40 -6.96
N ASN A 41 -3.53 12.37 -6.05
CA ASN A 41 -2.43 13.11 -5.44
C ASN A 41 -1.67 12.23 -4.45
N GLU A 42 -2.38 11.47 -3.61
CA GLU A 42 -1.75 10.53 -2.67
C GLU A 42 -1.02 9.40 -3.41
N PHE A 43 -1.62 8.86 -4.47
CA PHE A 43 -0.95 7.88 -5.32
C PHE A 43 0.37 8.41 -5.90
N GLN A 44 0.37 9.62 -6.45
CA GLN A 44 1.59 10.24 -6.98
C GLN A 44 2.62 10.52 -5.88
N LEU A 45 2.19 11.00 -4.71
CA LEU A 45 3.08 11.25 -3.58
C LEU A 45 3.71 9.95 -3.06
N MET A 46 2.95 8.85 -3.02
CA MET A 46 3.50 7.52 -2.71
C MET A 46 4.57 7.11 -3.70
N GLN A 47 4.32 7.25 -5.01
CA GLN A 47 5.31 6.92 -6.06
C GLN A 47 6.63 7.65 -5.87
N TYR A 48 6.59 8.93 -5.52
CA TYR A 48 7.81 9.69 -5.23
C TYR A 48 8.49 9.25 -3.93
N SER A 49 7.71 8.92 -2.90
CA SER A 49 8.23 8.63 -1.56
C SER A 49 8.95 7.28 -1.46
N VAL A 50 8.52 6.29 -2.25
CA VAL A 50 9.10 4.93 -2.24
C VAL A 50 10.18 4.71 -3.30
N ALA A 51 10.51 5.73 -4.09
CA ALA A 51 11.55 5.63 -5.11
C ALA A 51 12.87 5.08 -4.52
N PRO A 52 13.57 4.16 -5.22
CA PRO A 52 13.39 3.79 -6.63
C PRO A 52 12.38 2.67 -6.91
N VAL A 53 11.62 2.20 -5.91
CA VAL A 53 10.64 1.13 -6.06
C VAL A 53 9.48 1.62 -6.94
N ALA A 54 9.11 0.86 -7.96
CA ALA A 54 7.98 1.18 -8.82
C ALA A 54 6.67 0.74 -8.19
N ILE A 55 5.65 1.59 -8.23
CA ILE A 55 4.30 1.24 -7.76
C ILE A 55 3.41 0.90 -8.96
N GLN A 56 2.69 -0.22 -8.85
CA GLN A 56 1.63 -0.60 -9.77
C GLN A 56 0.32 -0.83 -9.01
N SER A 57 -0.77 -0.26 -9.49
CA SER A 57 -2.09 -0.47 -8.87
C SER A 57 -2.52 -1.93 -8.90
N GLY A 58 -3.12 -2.39 -7.80
CA GLY A 58 -3.60 -3.76 -7.60
C GLY A 58 -2.71 -4.60 -6.68
N ILE A 59 -3.07 -5.89 -6.61
CA ILE A 59 -2.51 -6.88 -5.67
C ILE A 59 -1.62 -7.93 -6.36
N ASN A 60 -1.18 -7.69 -7.60
CA ASN A 60 -0.48 -8.68 -8.42
C ASN A 60 1.02 -8.79 -8.11
N HIS A 61 1.44 -8.40 -6.92
CA HIS A 61 2.84 -8.36 -6.50
C HIS A 61 2.94 -8.95 -5.09
N GLU A 62 4.06 -9.61 -4.79
CA GLU A 62 4.35 -10.16 -3.45
C GLU A 62 4.21 -9.06 -2.37
N TRP A 63 4.77 -7.88 -2.63
CA TRP A 63 4.71 -6.75 -1.71
C TRP A 63 3.71 -5.72 -2.20
N ILE A 64 2.79 -5.33 -1.32
CA ILE A 64 1.68 -4.42 -1.62
C ILE A 64 1.67 -3.30 -0.57
N ILE A 65 1.52 -2.07 -1.03
CA ILE A 65 1.29 -0.93 -0.15
C ILE A 65 -0.22 -0.64 -0.10
N GLY A 66 -0.78 -0.66 1.12
CA GLY A 66 -2.13 -0.21 1.40
C GLY A 66 -2.14 1.24 1.87
N ASN A 67 -3.04 2.06 1.33
CA ASN A 67 -3.30 3.41 1.81
C ASN A 67 -4.82 3.64 1.94
N PHE A 68 -5.34 3.56 3.15
CA PHE A 68 -6.78 3.57 3.42
C PHE A 68 -7.16 4.65 4.42
N SER A 69 -8.24 5.39 4.13
CA SER A 69 -8.76 6.43 5.03
C SER A 69 -9.41 5.87 6.29
N GLY A 70 -9.78 4.59 6.29
CA GLY A 70 -10.21 3.80 7.45
C GLY A 70 -9.93 2.32 7.20
N ASP A 71 -9.83 1.50 8.25
CA ASP A 71 -9.39 0.10 8.15
C ASP A 71 -10.41 -0.91 8.71
N GLU A 72 -11.63 -0.44 8.97
CA GLU A 72 -12.73 -1.30 9.42
C GLU A 72 -13.04 -2.36 8.36
N ASN A 73 -12.75 -3.63 8.68
CA ASN A 73 -12.88 -4.81 7.80
C ASN A 73 -11.77 -5.01 6.76
N LEU A 74 -10.65 -4.30 6.85
CA LEU A 74 -9.51 -4.47 5.94
C LEU A 74 -9.03 -5.93 5.88
N GLU A 75 -8.84 -6.57 7.04
CA GLU A 75 -8.41 -7.97 7.11
C GLU A 75 -9.41 -8.93 6.44
N THR A 76 -10.72 -8.65 6.58
CA THR A 76 -11.76 -9.48 5.94
C THR A 76 -11.72 -9.32 4.42
N TRP A 77 -11.52 -8.09 3.93
CA TRP A 77 -11.35 -7.84 2.51
C TRP A 77 -10.09 -8.52 1.98
N LEU A 78 -8.95 -8.35 2.66
CA LEU A 78 -7.68 -8.99 2.28
C LEU A 78 -7.79 -10.51 2.24
N ALA A 79 -8.45 -11.15 3.22
CA ALA A 79 -8.67 -12.60 3.20
C ALA A 79 -9.56 -13.08 2.04
N GLY A 80 -10.36 -12.18 1.45
CA GLY A 80 -11.12 -12.46 0.23
C GLY A 80 -10.33 -12.25 -1.06
N GLN A 81 -9.21 -11.52 -1.01
CA GLN A 81 -8.37 -11.20 -2.17
C GLN A 81 -7.09 -12.05 -2.22
N LEU A 82 -6.49 -12.32 -1.06
CA LEU A 82 -5.22 -13.00 -0.86
C LEU A 82 -5.47 -14.26 -0.01
N GLY A 83 -4.88 -15.39 -0.39
CA GLY A 83 -5.09 -16.65 0.34
C GLY A 83 -4.35 -16.66 1.68
N ALA A 84 -3.06 -16.34 1.69
CA ALA A 84 -2.28 -16.14 2.90
C ALA A 84 -1.44 -14.85 2.80
N TYR A 85 -1.53 -14.00 3.82
CA TYR A 85 -0.84 -12.72 3.83
C TYR A 85 -0.35 -12.34 5.23
N GLU A 86 0.71 -11.54 5.26
CA GLU A 86 1.15 -10.80 6.44
C GLU A 86 0.84 -9.32 6.26
N ILE A 87 0.46 -8.63 7.34
CA ILE A 87 0.16 -7.20 7.31
C ILE A 87 0.88 -6.49 8.45
N GLN A 88 1.50 -5.36 8.12
CA GLN A 88 2.14 -4.45 9.07
C GLN A 88 1.59 -3.04 8.89
N GLY A 89 0.99 -2.48 9.93
CA GLY A 89 0.53 -1.09 9.96
C GLY A 89 1.61 -0.11 10.37
N PHE A 90 1.67 1.04 9.69
CA PHE A 90 2.59 2.16 9.98
C PHE A 90 1.88 3.41 10.49
N GLY A 91 0.56 3.33 10.68
CA GLY A 91 -0.31 4.44 11.05
C GLY A 91 -0.69 5.32 9.85
N PHE A 92 -1.61 6.25 10.05
CA PHE A 92 -2.15 7.14 9.01
C PHE A 92 -2.73 6.41 7.79
N GLY A 93 -3.28 5.21 7.99
CA GLY A 93 -3.85 4.43 6.89
C GLY A 93 -2.84 3.67 6.04
N LEU A 94 -1.55 3.74 6.38
CA LEU A 94 -0.48 3.07 5.63
C LEU A 94 -0.22 1.66 6.16
N TYR A 95 -0.21 0.70 5.24
CA TYR A 95 0.06 -0.71 5.51
C TYR A 95 1.08 -1.23 4.51
N LEU A 96 1.98 -2.09 4.99
CA LEU A 96 2.74 -2.98 4.14
C LEU A 96 2.11 -4.37 4.25
N ILE A 97 1.75 -4.93 3.11
CA ILE A 97 1.11 -6.24 3.00
C ILE A 97 2.04 -7.13 2.18
N GLN A 98 2.30 -8.34 2.67
CA GLN A 98 3.03 -9.37 1.95
C GLN A 98 2.07 -10.50 1.60
N ASP A 99 1.89 -10.78 0.32
CA ASP A 99 1.26 -12.00 -0.16
C ASP A 99 2.29 -13.15 -0.07
N VAL A 100 2.00 -14.12 0.78
CA VAL A 100 2.92 -15.24 1.08
C VAL A 100 2.81 -16.36 0.04
N GLU A 101 1.78 -16.34 -0.80
CA GLU A 101 1.54 -17.36 -1.81
C GLU A 101 2.05 -16.99 -3.21
N ASN A 102 2.54 -15.76 -3.40
CA ASN A 102 3.10 -15.26 -4.66
C ASN A 102 4.58 -15.62 -4.87
#